data_AF-A0A7R8X9P6-F1
#
_entry.id   AF-A0A7R8X9P6-F1
#
_cell.length_a   1.000
_cell.length_b   1.000
_cell.length_c   1.000
_cell.angle_alpha   90.00
_cell.angle_beta   90.00
_cell.angle_gamma   90.00
#
_symmetry.space_group_name_H-M   'P 1'
#
loop_
_entity.id
_entity.type
_entity.pdbx_description
1 polymer ?
#
loop_
_entity_poly.entity_id
_entity_poly.type
_entity_poly.pdbx_seq_one_letter_code
_entity_poly.pdbx_strand_id
1 'polypeptide(L)'
;MPRCQIHVPGESAFFRKIPETFPVGGEVFQISASDRQLAELAPIGNNNDHGFFALVEIDSERMGVLLASPLDDVVDSLQRNGVMKFKFICHGPDTVEPVSLLLTVYVEDVNDNVPTFINTPYTAKVEELTPPGIAILNGIVAIDNDKSNTPNSDVIYTIVDGNERGMFQLKSSQSASLILNKPLDYDAGDREFNLRIRAKVKEF
;
A
#
# COMPACT_ATOMS: atom_id res chain seq x y z
N MET A 1 -3.58 -42.49 24.68
CA MET A 1 -4.60 -41.45 24.43
C MET A 1 -4.00 -40.45 23.46
N PRO A 2 -4.76 -39.93 22.48
CA PRO A 2 -4.16 -39.23 21.35
C PRO A 2 -3.69 -37.83 21.73
N ARG A 3 -2.51 -37.45 21.21
CA ARG A 3 -1.97 -36.08 21.27
C ARG A 3 -2.57 -35.28 20.12
N CYS A 4 -2.65 -33.95 20.25
CA CYS A 4 -3.06 -33.13 19.12
C CYS A 4 -2.15 -33.39 17.91
N GLN A 5 -2.75 -33.59 16.74
CA GLN A 5 -2.02 -33.77 15.48
C GLN A 5 -2.45 -32.71 14.48
N ILE A 6 -1.49 -31.92 14.00
CA ILE A 6 -1.71 -30.96 12.92
C ILE A 6 -1.50 -31.69 11.60
N HIS A 7 -2.56 -31.80 10.81
CA HIS A 7 -2.52 -32.42 9.50
C HIS A 7 -2.20 -31.35 8.45
N VAL A 8 -0.99 -31.44 7.89
CA VAL A 8 -0.56 -30.56 6.81
C VAL A 8 -0.71 -31.31 5.49
N PRO A 9 -1.52 -30.83 4.52
CA PRO A 9 -1.57 -31.44 3.21
C PRO A 9 -0.22 -31.29 2.50
N GLY A 10 0.21 -32.34 1.79
CA GLY A 10 1.60 -32.64 1.37
C GLY A 10 2.37 -31.61 0.51
N GLU A 11 1.80 -30.44 0.17
CA GLU A 11 2.51 -29.33 -0.50
C GLU A 11 2.04 -27.93 0.00
N SER A 12 1.38 -27.84 1.15
CA SER A 12 0.65 -26.63 1.55
C SER A 12 1.55 -25.59 2.19
N ALA A 13 1.72 -24.45 1.51
CA ALA A 13 2.48 -23.32 1.99
C ALA A 13 2.09 -22.91 3.44
N PHE A 14 3.06 -22.99 4.36
CA PHE A 14 3.03 -22.33 5.69
C PHE A 14 3.14 -20.80 5.60
N PHE A 15 2.89 -20.31 4.39
CA PHE A 15 2.84 -18.92 4.09
C PHE A 15 1.66 -18.61 3.17
N ARG A 16 1.17 -17.39 3.28
CA ARG A 16 0.19 -16.83 2.36
C ARG A 16 0.66 -15.47 1.90
N LYS A 17 0.33 -15.13 0.66
CA LYS A 17 0.51 -13.81 0.10
C LYS A 17 -0.88 -13.21 -0.06
N ILE A 18 -1.12 -12.04 0.54
CA ILE A 18 -2.42 -11.35 0.50
C ILE A 18 -2.17 -9.86 0.26
N PRO A 19 -3.05 -9.14 -0.45
CA PRO A 19 -2.97 -7.69 -0.55
C PRO A 19 -3.30 -7.02 0.80
N GLU A 20 -2.85 -5.79 1.03
CA GLU A 20 -3.24 -5.03 2.23
C GLU A 20 -4.73 -4.67 2.27
N THR A 21 -5.37 -4.64 1.09
CA THR A 21 -6.83 -4.53 0.93
C THR A 21 -7.58 -5.83 1.22
N PHE A 22 -6.91 -6.88 1.70
CA PHE A 22 -7.57 -8.13 2.07
C PHE A 22 -8.64 -7.88 3.13
N PRO A 23 -9.87 -8.37 2.94
CA PRO A 23 -10.99 -7.95 3.78
C PRO A 23 -10.89 -8.54 5.19
N VAL A 24 -11.22 -7.72 6.20
CA VAL A 24 -11.44 -8.20 7.57
C VAL A 24 -12.58 -9.23 7.57
N GLY A 25 -12.35 -10.34 8.27
CA GLY A 25 -13.20 -11.53 8.25
C GLY A 25 -12.84 -12.55 7.17
N GLY A 26 -11.96 -12.20 6.22
CA GLY A 26 -11.48 -13.12 5.19
C GLY A 26 -10.63 -14.24 5.79
N GLU A 27 -10.80 -15.47 5.29
CA GLU A 27 -9.99 -16.63 5.69
C GLU A 27 -8.61 -16.60 5.02
N VAL A 28 -7.56 -16.53 5.84
CA VAL A 28 -6.16 -16.51 5.39
C VAL A 28 -5.60 -17.93 5.34
N PHE A 29 -5.81 -18.69 6.42
CA PHE A 29 -5.41 -20.09 6.50
C PHE A 29 -6.57 -20.96 6.94
N GLN A 30 -6.55 -22.22 6.47
CA GLN A 30 -7.33 -23.30 7.02
C GLN A 30 -6.37 -24.36 7.55
N ILE A 31 -6.53 -24.73 8.82
CA ILE A 31 -5.65 -25.65 9.54
C ILE A 31 -6.45 -26.86 9.96
N SER A 32 -6.01 -28.05 9.57
CA SER A 32 -6.59 -29.28 10.07
C SER A 32 -5.83 -29.75 11.30
N ALA A 33 -6.55 -29.96 12.40
CA ALA A 33 -5.98 -30.45 13.65
C ALA A 33 -6.97 -31.38 14.38
N SER A 34 -6.52 -32.58 14.73
CA SER A 34 -7.28 -33.56 15.53
C SER A 34 -6.91 -33.48 17.00
N ASP A 35 -7.76 -34.04 17.88
CA ASP A 35 -7.50 -34.18 19.32
C ASP A 35 -7.13 -32.85 20.01
N ARG A 36 -7.64 -31.75 19.47
CA ARG A 36 -7.44 -30.40 20.00
C ARG A 36 -8.48 -30.11 21.08
N GLN A 37 -8.02 -29.79 22.28
CA GLN A 37 -8.86 -29.28 23.37
C GLN A 37 -8.81 -27.75 23.43
N LEU A 38 -7.63 -27.19 23.15
CA LEU A 38 -7.40 -25.75 23.08
C LEU A 38 -6.47 -25.48 21.89
N ALA A 39 -6.81 -24.44 21.12
CA ALA A 39 -5.95 -23.94 20.06
C ALA A 39 -5.86 -22.42 20.14
N GLU A 40 -4.68 -21.87 19.87
CA GLU A 40 -4.42 -20.44 19.97
C GLU A 40 -3.42 -19.96 18.92
N LEU A 41 -3.42 -18.65 18.68
CA LEU A 41 -2.36 -17.97 17.94
C LEU A 41 -1.38 -17.34 18.94
N ALA A 42 -0.09 -17.49 18.68
CA ALA A 42 0.97 -17.05 19.57
C ALA A 42 2.05 -16.25 18.84
N PRO A 43 2.73 -15.31 19.52
CA PRO A 43 3.80 -14.50 18.93
C PRO A 43 5.07 -15.32 18.65
N ILE A 44 5.94 -14.73 17.83
CA ILE A 44 7.31 -15.22 17.62
C ILE A 44 8.28 -14.16 18.14
N GLY A 45 9.03 -14.51 19.18
CA GLY A 45 9.88 -13.55 19.88
C GLY A 45 9.02 -12.43 20.48
N ASN A 46 9.38 -11.18 20.19
CA ASN A 46 8.71 -9.99 20.72
C ASN A 46 7.76 -9.33 19.70
N ASN A 47 7.43 -9.99 18.58
CA ASN A 47 6.47 -9.44 17.62
C ASN A 47 5.02 -9.62 18.12
N ASN A 48 4.10 -8.80 17.63
CA ASN A 48 2.67 -8.91 17.94
C ASN A 48 1.82 -9.16 16.69
N ASP A 49 2.41 -9.79 15.68
CA ASP A 49 1.80 -9.97 14.36
C ASP A 49 0.51 -10.81 14.42
N HIS A 50 0.46 -11.78 15.35
CA HIS A 50 -0.72 -12.60 15.60
C HIS A 50 -1.97 -11.78 15.97
N GLY A 51 -1.82 -10.57 16.52
CA GLY A 51 -2.92 -9.70 16.92
C GLY A 51 -3.76 -9.15 15.76
N PHE A 52 -3.30 -9.30 14.51
CA PHE A 52 -4.09 -8.98 13.32
C PHE A 52 -5.04 -10.11 12.92
N PHE A 53 -4.95 -11.28 13.55
CA PHE A 53 -5.67 -12.47 13.13
C PHE A 53 -6.53 -13.02 14.26
N ALA A 54 -7.62 -13.67 13.89
CA ALA A 54 -8.50 -14.39 14.78
C ALA A 54 -8.53 -15.86 14.41
N LEU A 55 -8.67 -16.71 15.42
CA LEU A 55 -8.85 -18.14 15.24
C LEU A 55 -10.33 -18.48 15.40
N VAL A 56 -10.89 -19.21 14.43
CA VAL A 56 -12.28 -19.66 14.45
C VAL A 56 -12.35 -21.17 14.25
N GLU A 57 -13.32 -21.80 14.90
CA GLU A 57 -13.64 -23.21 14.64
C GLU A 57 -14.55 -23.32 13.43
N ILE A 58 -14.16 -24.14 12.45
CA ILE A 58 -14.97 -24.41 11.25
C ILE A 58 -15.82 -25.66 11.48
N ASP A 59 -15.17 -26.73 11.93
CA ASP A 59 -15.80 -27.99 12.32
C ASP A 59 -14.88 -28.74 13.31
N SER A 60 -15.21 -29.98 13.66
CA SER A 60 -14.45 -30.79 14.63
C SER A 60 -12.99 -31.06 14.26
N GLU A 61 -12.57 -30.89 12.99
CA GLU A 61 -11.21 -31.18 12.52
C GLU A 61 -10.51 -29.98 11.87
N ARG A 62 -11.22 -28.89 11.60
CA ARG A 62 -10.69 -27.72 10.91
C ARG A 62 -10.89 -26.42 11.70
N MET A 63 -9.84 -25.61 11.68
CA MET A 63 -9.81 -24.25 12.20
C MET A 63 -9.51 -23.26 11.06
N GLY A 64 -10.14 -22.10 11.10
CA GLY A 64 -9.86 -20.97 10.22
C GLY A 64 -9.01 -19.93 10.94
N VAL A 65 -8.03 -19.38 10.25
CA VAL A 65 -7.33 -18.15 10.66
C VAL A 65 -7.86 -17.03 9.81
N LEU A 66 -8.66 -16.16 10.40
CA LEU A 66 -9.26 -15.01 9.73
C LEU A 66 -8.43 -13.76 9.96
N LEU A 67 -8.46 -12.83 9.00
CA LEU A 67 -7.99 -11.48 9.24
C LEU A 67 -8.99 -10.77 10.18
N ALA A 68 -8.52 -10.23 11.31
CA ALA A 68 -9.34 -9.57 12.32
C ALA A 68 -9.18 -8.05 12.34
N SER A 69 -8.05 -7.54 11.82
CA SER A 69 -7.73 -6.11 11.77
C SER A 69 -7.28 -5.72 10.36
N PRO A 70 -7.57 -4.50 9.87
CA PRO A 70 -7.14 -4.03 8.55
C PRO A 70 -5.63 -4.09 8.37
N LEU A 71 -5.18 -4.26 7.12
CA LEU A 71 -3.77 -4.28 6.75
C LEU A 71 -3.30 -3.03 5.98
N ASP A 72 -4.22 -2.16 5.54
CA ASP A 72 -4.01 -0.90 4.79
C ASP A 72 -2.65 -0.22 5.07
N ASP A 73 -2.38 0.22 6.30
CA ASP A 73 -1.16 0.99 6.57
C ASP A 73 0.10 0.13 6.83
N VAL A 74 0.00 -1.20 6.76
CA VAL A 74 1.06 -2.12 7.23
C VAL A 74 2.26 -2.09 6.30
N VAL A 75 2.08 -1.90 4.99
CA VAL A 75 3.17 -1.94 4.01
C VAL A 75 3.47 -0.62 3.30
N ASP A 76 2.61 0.39 3.46
CA ASP A 76 2.89 1.80 3.12
C ASP A 76 4.12 2.37 3.84
N SER A 77 4.27 2.02 5.12
CA SER A 77 5.40 2.51 5.91
C SER A 77 6.71 1.75 5.60
N LEU A 78 7.79 2.49 5.34
CA LEU A 78 9.15 1.94 5.14
C LEU A 78 9.67 1.12 6.33
N GLN A 79 9.01 1.17 7.49
CA GLN A 79 9.44 0.51 8.72
C GLN A 79 9.03 -0.96 8.79
N ARG A 80 8.08 -1.42 7.97
CA ARG A 80 7.60 -2.81 7.97
C ARG A 80 7.90 -3.47 6.63
N ASN A 81 8.41 -4.69 6.67
CA ASN A 81 8.75 -5.45 5.47
C ASN A 81 7.58 -6.28 4.90
N GLY A 82 6.35 -6.02 5.37
CA GLY A 82 5.15 -6.77 4.97
C GLY A 82 5.17 -8.26 5.35
N VAL A 83 6.10 -8.71 6.18
CA VAL A 83 6.18 -10.11 6.60
C VAL A 83 5.71 -10.23 8.04
N MET A 84 4.56 -10.87 8.21
CA MET A 84 3.96 -11.16 9.51
C MET A 84 4.22 -12.62 9.87
N LYS A 85 4.71 -12.88 11.08
CA LYS A 85 5.03 -14.25 11.51
C LYS A 85 4.45 -14.57 12.88
N PHE A 86 3.74 -15.67 12.98
CA PHE A 86 3.14 -16.14 14.22
C PHE A 86 3.03 -17.66 14.23
N LYS A 87 2.65 -18.23 15.37
CA LYS A 87 2.43 -19.67 15.52
C LYS A 87 0.96 -19.96 15.73
N PHE A 88 0.47 -21.04 15.14
CA PHE A 88 -0.69 -21.74 15.64
C PHE A 88 -0.22 -22.79 16.65
N ILE A 89 -0.80 -22.81 17.84
CA ILE A 89 -0.48 -23.75 18.91
C ILE A 89 -1.70 -24.62 19.18
N CYS A 90 -1.48 -25.92 19.28
CA CYS A 90 -2.51 -26.89 19.62
C CYS A 90 -2.15 -27.67 20.87
N HIS A 91 -3.10 -27.71 21.81
CA HIS A 91 -3.05 -28.49 23.04
C HIS A 91 -4.08 -29.63 22.97
N GLY A 92 -3.64 -30.83 23.34
CA GLY A 92 -4.52 -31.99 23.53
C GLY A 92 -4.62 -32.39 25.01
N PRO A 93 -5.45 -33.40 25.33
CA PRO A 93 -5.74 -33.80 26.72
C PRO A 93 -4.51 -34.18 27.55
N ASP A 94 -3.49 -34.78 26.90
CA ASP A 94 -2.26 -35.26 27.53
C ASP A 94 -0.99 -34.59 26.97
N THR A 95 -1.09 -33.41 26.33
CA THR A 95 0.09 -32.73 25.77
C THR A 95 0.93 -32.10 26.88
N VAL A 96 2.05 -32.75 27.21
CA VAL A 96 3.13 -32.17 28.05
C VAL A 96 3.83 -31.03 27.30
N GLU A 97 3.96 -31.14 25.99
CA GLU A 97 4.45 -30.09 25.10
C GLU A 97 3.42 -29.86 23.98
N PRO A 98 3.04 -28.61 23.70
CA PRO A 98 2.08 -28.32 22.64
C PRO A 98 2.71 -28.46 21.26
N VAL A 99 1.89 -28.85 20.28
CA VAL A 99 2.32 -28.90 18.88
C VAL A 99 2.12 -27.50 18.28
N SER A 100 3.13 -26.99 17.58
CA SER A 100 3.05 -25.67 16.95
C SER A 100 3.34 -25.70 15.47
N LEU A 101 2.66 -24.82 14.74
CA LEU A 101 2.83 -24.59 13.32
C LEU A 101 3.20 -23.14 13.06
N LEU A 102 4.29 -22.90 12.33
CA LEU A 102 4.69 -21.56 11.90
C LEU A 102 3.77 -21.10 10.76
N LEU A 103 3.24 -19.88 10.87
CA LEU A 103 2.44 -19.22 9.85
C LEU A 103 3.14 -17.91 9.45
N THR A 104 3.27 -17.70 8.14
CA THR A 104 3.88 -16.50 7.57
C THR A 104 2.89 -15.80 6.62
N VAL A 105 2.59 -14.54 6.83
CA VAL A 105 1.77 -13.77 5.88
C VAL A 105 2.66 -12.72 5.23
N TYR A 106 2.69 -12.71 3.91
CA TYR A 106 3.31 -11.71 3.07
C TYR A 106 2.21 -10.76 2.61
N VAL A 107 2.21 -9.54 3.16
CA VAL A 107 1.31 -8.47 2.77
C VAL A 107 1.89 -7.77 1.54
N GLU A 108 1.09 -7.68 0.48
CA GLU A 108 1.42 -6.97 -0.75
C GLU A 108 0.84 -5.58 -0.71
N ASP A 109 1.69 -4.62 -1.05
CA ASP A 109 1.33 -3.25 -1.34
C ASP A 109 0.50 -3.22 -2.64
N VAL A 110 -0.61 -2.49 -2.62
CA VAL A 110 -1.49 -2.25 -3.76
C VAL A 110 -1.63 -0.76 -3.97
N ASN A 111 -1.98 -0.34 -5.19
CA ASN A 111 -2.24 1.06 -5.46
C ASN A 111 -3.67 1.41 -5.04
N ASP A 112 -3.86 1.72 -3.76
CA ASP A 112 -5.13 2.14 -3.17
C ASP A 112 -5.10 3.57 -2.62
N ASN A 113 -3.92 4.20 -2.52
CA ASN A 113 -3.80 5.62 -2.29
C ASN A 113 -3.86 6.42 -3.61
N VAL A 114 -4.06 7.73 -3.46
CA VAL A 114 -4.05 8.66 -4.60
C VAL A 114 -3.13 9.85 -4.32
N PRO A 115 -2.43 10.38 -5.33
CA PRO A 115 -1.46 11.44 -5.09
C PRO A 115 -2.14 12.72 -4.59
N THR A 116 -1.61 13.28 -3.51
CA THR A 116 -2.12 14.51 -2.90
C THR A 116 -1.10 15.64 -3.05
N PHE A 117 -1.52 16.76 -3.63
CA PHE A 117 -0.68 17.95 -3.74
C PHE A 117 -0.41 18.59 -2.38
N ILE A 118 0.83 19.02 -2.16
CA ILE A 118 1.26 19.70 -0.93
C ILE A 118 1.67 21.15 -1.22
N ASN A 119 1.57 22.04 -0.22
CA ASN A 119 1.90 23.47 -0.35
C ASN A 119 1.05 24.21 -1.39
N THR A 120 -0.22 23.84 -1.53
CA THR A 120 -1.19 24.52 -2.41
C THR A 120 -1.72 25.81 -1.78
N PRO A 121 -2.10 26.84 -2.57
CA PRO A 121 -2.07 26.88 -4.04
C PRO A 121 -0.67 27.22 -4.57
N TYR A 122 -0.38 26.78 -5.81
CA TYR A 122 0.85 27.17 -6.50
C TYR A 122 0.63 28.44 -7.33
N THR A 123 1.51 29.43 -7.14
CA THR A 123 1.44 30.71 -7.85
C THR A 123 2.82 31.11 -8.37
N ALA A 124 2.88 31.64 -9.58
CA ALA A 124 4.08 32.22 -10.16
C ALA A 124 3.77 33.58 -10.76
N LYS A 125 4.72 34.52 -10.65
CA LYS A 125 4.72 35.77 -11.40
C LYS A 125 5.76 35.64 -12.50
N VAL A 126 5.33 35.89 -13.73
CA VAL A 126 6.18 35.80 -14.92
C VAL A 126 6.28 37.20 -15.51
N GLU A 127 7.43 37.55 -16.09
CA GLU A 127 7.57 38.80 -16.84
C GLU A 127 7.21 38.55 -18.31
N GLU A 128 6.58 39.50 -18.97
CA GLU A 128 6.20 39.38 -20.39
C GLU A 128 7.39 39.02 -21.29
N LEU A 129 8.55 39.62 -21.01
CA LEU A 129 9.79 39.42 -21.75
C LEU A 129 10.52 38.11 -21.40
N THR A 130 9.93 37.25 -20.56
CA THR A 130 10.51 35.94 -20.22
C THR A 130 10.64 35.09 -21.49
N PRO A 131 11.85 34.64 -21.85
CA PRO A 131 12.02 33.80 -23.03
C PRO A 131 11.32 32.44 -22.90
N PRO A 132 10.79 31.87 -24.01
CA PRO A 132 10.37 30.48 -24.04
C PRO A 132 11.50 29.53 -23.63
N GLY A 133 11.15 28.42 -22.97
CA GLY A 133 12.07 27.43 -22.43
C GLY A 133 12.48 27.67 -20.97
N ILE A 134 12.18 28.85 -20.40
CA ILE A 134 12.48 29.16 -19.01
C ILE A 134 11.47 28.51 -18.07
N ALA A 135 11.98 27.93 -16.97
CA ALA A 135 11.16 27.42 -15.89
C ALA A 135 10.57 28.57 -15.08
N ILE A 136 9.24 28.63 -15.03
CA ILE A 136 8.48 29.71 -14.38
C ILE A 136 7.93 29.29 -13.02
N LEU A 137 7.80 27.98 -12.76
CA LEU A 137 7.38 27.45 -11.48
C LEU A 137 8.05 26.09 -11.25
N ASN A 138 8.67 25.95 -10.09
CA ASN A 138 9.29 24.70 -9.62
C ASN A 138 8.65 24.27 -8.31
N GLY A 139 8.85 23.01 -7.92
CA GLY A 139 8.38 22.52 -6.63
C GLY A 139 6.87 22.27 -6.56
N ILE A 140 6.23 22.01 -7.70
CA ILE A 140 4.90 21.37 -7.72
C ILE A 140 5.12 19.93 -7.28
N VAL A 141 4.51 19.55 -6.16
CA VAL A 141 4.74 18.24 -5.54
C VAL A 141 3.39 17.66 -5.11
N ALA A 142 3.10 16.46 -5.60
CA ALA A 142 2.11 15.56 -5.06
C ALA A 142 2.81 14.32 -4.50
N ILE A 143 2.33 13.85 -3.36
CA ILE A 143 2.83 12.67 -2.66
C ILE A 143 1.75 11.60 -2.72
N ASP A 144 2.14 10.41 -3.13
CA ASP A 144 1.35 9.20 -2.95
C ASP A 144 1.85 8.46 -1.70
N ASN A 145 0.92 7.95 -0.90
CA ASN A 145 1.22 7.31 0.38
C ASN A 145 1.38 5.78 0.28
N ASP A 146 1.12 5.19 -0.89
CA ASP A 146 1.53 3.82 -1.18
C ASP A 146 3.02 3.64 -0.89
N LYS A 147 3.47 2.39 -0.73
CA LYS A 147 4.85 2.08 -0.39
C LYS A 147 5.86 2.80 -1.28
N SER A 148 6.62 3.70 -0.67
CA SER A 148 7.63 4.49 -1.39
C SER A 148 8.68 3.64 -2.10
N ASN A 149 9.17 4.14 -3.24
CA ASN A 149 10.12 3.46 -4.14
C ASN A 149 9.53 2.21 -4.82
N THR A 150 8.20 2.13 -4.91
CA THR A 150 7.50 1.17 -5.76
C THR A 150 6.74 1.91 -6.88
N PRO A 151 6.36 1.20 -7.96
CA PRO A 151 5.45 1.72 -8.97
C PRO A 151 4.15 2.34 -8.45
N ASN A 152 3.64 1.85 -7.31
CA ASN A 152 2.40 2.35 -6.70
C ASN A 152 2.59 3.80 -6.19
N SER A 153 3.80 4.13 -5.72
CA SER A 153 4.14 5.51 -5.30
C SER A 153 4.67 6.44 -6.41
N ASP A 154 4.80 5.97 -7.66
CA ASP A 154 5.43 6.72 -8.75
C ASP A 154 4.47 7.76 -9.37
N VAL A 155 4.52 8.99 -8.87
CA VAL A 155 3.64 10.08 -9.33
C VAL A 155 4.08 10.69 -10.66
N ILE A 156 3.12 10.85 -11.57
CA ILE A 156 3.26 11.62 -12.82
C ILE A 156 2.25 12.76 -12.93
N TYR A 157 2.67 13.83 -13.61
CA TYR A 157 1.94 15.09 -13.71
C TYR A 157 1.53 15.39 -15.15
N THR A 158 0.35 15.96 -15.32
CA THR A 158 -0.20 16.40 -16.60
C THR A 158 -0.96 17.72 -16.45
N ILE A 159 -0.83 18.61 -17.43
CA ILE A 159 -1.69 19.80 -17.53
C ILE A 159 -3.00 19.35 -18.18
N VAL A 160 -4.11 19.53 -17.49
CA VAL A 160 -5.43 19.04 -17.92
C VAL A 160 -6.42 20.15 -18.28
N ASP A 161 -6.12 21.41 -17.95
CA ASP A 161 -6.97 22.57 -18.29
C ASP A 161 -6.20 23.89 -18.21
N GLY A 162 -6.71 24.94 -18.86
CA GLY A 162 -6.17 26.31 -18.81
C GLY A 162 -4.95 26.55 -19.70
N ASN A 163 -4.62 25.60 -20.57
CA ASN A 163 -3.44 25.63 -21.46
C ASN A 163 -3.82 25.33 -22.91
N GLU A 164 -4.99 25.74 -23.35
CA GLU A 164 -5.56 25.46 -24.67
C GLU A 164 -4.68 26.02 -25.80
N ARG A 165 -4.00 27.15 -25.52
CA ARG A 165 -3.05 27.80 -26.43
C ARG A 165 -1.66 27.15 -26.44
N GLY A 166 -1.40 26.19 -25.56
CA GLY A 166 -0.09 25.55 -25.39
C GLY A 166 1.01 26.53 -24.97
N MET A 167 0.66 27.49 -24.11
CA MET A 167 1.58 28.52 -23.58
C MET A 167 2.57 27.93 -22.59
N PHE A 168 2.23 26.82 -21.94
CA PHE A 168 3.07 26.17 -20.93
C PHE A 168 3.27 24.69 -21.23
N GLN A 169 4.31 24.11 -20.64
CA GLN A 169 4.54 22.67 -20.63
C GLN A 169 5.25 22.26 -19.35
N LEU A 170 5.15 20.99 -18.97
CA LEU A 170 5.95 20.44 -17.89
C LEU A 170 7.30 19.98 -18.44
N LYS A 171 8.40 20.31 -17.77
CA LYS A 171 9.76 19.90 -18.16
C LYS A 171 9.91 18.38 -18.23
N SER A 172 9.23 17.67 -17.32
CA SER A 172 9.13 16.22 -17.27
C SER A 172 7.84 15.84 -16.55
N SER A 173 7.26 14.70 -16.93
CA SER A 173 6.10 14.13 -16.24
C SER A 173 6.40 13.72 -14.80
N GLN A 174 7.67 13.62 -14.35
CA GLN A 174 8.03 13.18 -12.98
C GLN A 174 8.43 14.32 -12.03
N SER A 175 8.74 15.51 -12.54
CA SER A 175 9.32 16.62 -11.74
C SER A 175 8.46 17.89 -11.73
N ALA A 176 7.34 17.90 -12.45
CA ALA A 176 6.33 18.97 -12.50
C ALA A 176 6.85 20.43 -12.60
N SER A 177 8.09 20.65 -13.08
CA SER A 177 8.59 22.01 -13.35
C SER A 177 7.84 22.58 -14.54
N LEU A 178 7.06 23.64 -14.32
CA LEU A 178 6.32 24.33 -15.37
C LEU A 178 7.27 25.28 -16.10
N ILE A 179 7.31 25.16 -17.42
CA ILE A 179 8.13 26.00 -18.29
C ILE A 179 7.25 26.76 -19.28
N LEU A 180 7.66 27.98 -19.60
CA LEU A 180 7.01 28.79 -20.63
C LEU A 180 7.35 28.20 -22.00
N ASN A 181 6.35 27.91 -22.82
CA ASN A 181 6.51 27.28 -24.13
C ASN A 181 6.41 28.30 -25.28
N LYS A 182 5.71 29.41 -25.07
CA LYS A 182 5.52 30.49 -26.07
C LYS A 182 5.73 31.86 -25.42
N PRO A 183 6.14 32.90 -26.17
CA PRO A 183 6.24 34.25 -25.65
C PRO A 183 4.90 34.73 -25.09
N LEU A 184 4.94 35.53 -24.02
CA LEU A 184 3.76 36.20 -23.48
C LEU A 184 3.52 37.51 -24.24
N ASP A 185 2.25 37.90 -24.34
CA ASP A 185 1.84 39.21 -24.88
C ASP A 185 0.76 39.80 -23.96
N TYR A 186 1.16 40.76 -23.14
CA TYR A 186 0.26 41.37 -22.15
C TYR A 186 -0.79 42.27 -22.79
N ASP A 187 -0.52 42.79 -23.97
CA ASP A 187 -1.45 43.63 -24.72
C ASP A 187 -2.48 42.78 -25.47
N ALA A 188 -2.12 41.56 -25.87
CA ALA A 188 -3.05 40.54 -26.38
C ALA A 188 -3.83 39.77 -25.29
N GLY A 189 -3.61 40.10 -24.01
CA GLY A 189 -4.38 39.58 -22.89
C GLY A 189 -3.74 38.42 -22.10
N ASP A 190 -2.47 38.10 -22.32
CA ASP A 190 -1.73 37.03 -21.61
C ASP A 190 -1.32 37.44 -20.19
N ARG A 191 -2.26 37.97 -19.41
CA ARG A 191 -2.01 38.57 -18.09
C ARG A 191 -2.27 37.61 -16.92
N GLU A 192 -3.11 36.60 -17.14
CA GLU A 192 -3.48 35.63 -16.12
C GLU A 192 -3.77 34.27 -16.76
N PHE A 193 -3.27 33.22 -16.13
CA PHE A 193 -3.51 31.84 -16.55
C PHE A 193 -3.87 31.00 -15.33
N ASN A 194 -4.95 30.24 -15.45
CA ASN A 194 -5.43 29.33 -14.41
C ASN A 194 -5.25 27.90 -14.89
N LEU A 195 -4.11 27.30 -14.55
CA LEU A 195 -3.77 25.94 -14.97
C LEU A 195 -4.33 24.92 -14.00
N ARG A 196 -4.96 23.88 -14.53
CA ARG A 196 -5.28 22.67 -13.75
C ARG A 196 -4.22 21.61 -14.05
N ILE A 197 -3.49 21.20 -13.02
CA ILE A 197 -2.53 20.10 -13.09
C ILE A 197 -3.13 18.90 -12.37
N ARG A 198 -3.07 17.73 -13.01
CA ARG A 198 -3.44 16.45 -12.42
C ARG A 198 -2.17 15.67 -12.11
N ALA A 199 -2.09 15.16 -10.88
CA ALA A 199 -1.17 14.11 -10.49
C ALA A 199 -1.90 12.75 -10.56
N LYS A 200 -1.20 11.70 -10.98
CA LYS A 200 -1.67 10.32 -10.93
C LYS A 200 -0.49 9.37 -10.75
N VAL A 201 -0.73 8.19 -10.19
CA VAL A 201 0.25 7.11 -10.21
C VAL A 201 0.50 6.67 -11.66
N LYS A 202 1.73 6.29 -11.95
CA LYS A 202 2.12 5.77 -13.26
C LYS A 202 1.62 4.32 -13.43
N GLU A 203 0.62 4.15 -14.28
CA GLU A 203 0.17 2.83 -14.74
C GLU A 203 1.15 2.25 -15.77
N PHE A 204 1.41 0.93 -15.70
CA PHE A 204 2.26 0.17 -16.63
C PHE A 204 1.44 -0.77 -17.51
#